data_AF-A0A8H2XZW1-F1
#
_entry.id   AF-A0A8H2XZW1-F1
#
_cell.length_a   1.000
_cell.length_b   1.000
_cell.length_c   1.000
_cell.angle_alpha   90.00
_cell.angle_beta   90.00
_cell.angle_gamma   90.00
#
_symmetry.space_group_name_H-M   'P 1'
#
loop_
_entity.id
_entity.type
_entity.pdbx_description
1 polymer ?
#
loop_
_entity_poly.entity_id
_entity_poly.type
_entity_poly.pdbx_seq_one_letter_code
_entity_poly.pdbx_strand_id
1 'polypeptide(L)'
;MILTAVLIALTTFGAANAQSGSGQTTRYWDCCKESCGWEGKASVSAPVQSCDTNNNPLSDNNVQSGCNGGGAYACANHSPFAVNDSLAYGFAAVNIQGGTESSWCCQCYELT
;
A
#
# COMPACT_ATOMS: atom_id res chain seq x y z
N MET A 1 -39.48 -39.03 -0.33
CA MET A 1 -38.31 -38.37 -0.94
C MET A 1 -38.38 -36.88 -0.64
N ILE A 2 -37.86 -36.45 0.51
CA ILE A 2 -37.64 -35.03 0.79
C ILE A 2 -36.18 -34.97 1.23
N LEU A 3 -35.32 -34.66 0.27
CA LEU A 3 -33.89 -34.54 0.49
C LEU A 3 -33.64 -33.12 1.01
N THR A 4 -33.39 -33.00 2.31
CA THR A 4 -33.03 -31.73 2.95
C THR A 4 -31.66 -31.31 2.42
N ALA A 5 -31.62 -30.30 1.56
CA ALA A 5 -30.37 -29.73 1.07
C ALA A 5 -29.71 -28.94 2.21
N VAL A 6 -28.63 -29.49 2.77
CA VAL A 6 -27.76 -28.78 3.72
C VAL A 6 -26.96 -27.75 2.93
N LEU A 7 -27.27 -26.47 3.11
CA LEU A 7 -26.52 -25.35 2.54
C LEU A 7 -25.21 -25.21 3.32
N ILE A 8 -24.11 -25.76 2.79
CA ILE A 8 -22.77 -25.50 3.32
C ILE A 8 -22.38 -24.10 2.86
N ALA A 9 -22.53 -23.11 3.74
CA ALA A 9 -21.93 -21.81 3.56
C ALA A 9 -20.40 -21.97 3.71
N LEU A 10 -19.69 -22.11 2.59
CA LEU A 10 -18.24 -21.91 2.56
C LEU A 10 -17.98 -20.43 2.87
N THR A 11 -17.74 -20.11 4.13
CA THR A 11 -17.08 -18.86 4.50
C THR A 11 -15.65 -18.97 3.98
N THR A 12 -15.40 -18.42 2.79
CA THR A 12 -14.05 -18.15 2.33
C THR A 12 -13.46 -17.10 3.25
N PHE A 13 -12.92 -17.51 4.39
CA PHE A 13 -11.95 -16.72 5.11
C PHE A 13 -10.79 -16.54 4.15
N GLY A 14 -10.66 -15.36 3.55
CA GLY A 14 -9.53 -15.02 2.71
C GLY A 14 -8.28 -15.25 3.54
N ALA A 15 -7.48 -16.25 3.16
CA ALA A 15 -6.18 -16.46 3.77
C ALA A 15 -5.35 -15.20 3.50
N ALA A 16 -5.10 -14.39 4.52
CA ALA A 16 -4.06 -13.39 4.47
C ALA A 16 -2.74 -14.16 4.33
N ASN A 17 -2.20 -14.21 3.12
CA ASN A 17 -0.87 -14.77 2.89
C ASN A 17 0.13 -13.81 3.53
N ALA A 18 0.48 -14.07 4.79
CA ALA A 18 1.52 -13.33 5.49
C ALA A 18 2.87 -13.69 4.85
N GLN A 19 3.41 -12.75 4.07
CA GLN A 19 4.71 -12.90 3.44
C GLN A 19 5.81 -12.56 4.43
N SER A 20 6.86 -13.37 4.49
CA SER A 20 8.03 -13.18 5.34
C SER A 20 9.29 -13.65 4.61
N GLY A 21 10.45 -13.22 5.09
CA GLY A 21 11.74 -13.60 4.52
C GLY A 21 12.84 -12.60 4.85
N SER A 22 13.95 -12.70 4.14
CA SER A 22 15.05 -11.74 4.20
C SER A 22 15.01 -10.83 2.97
N GLY A 23 15.40 -9.58 3.14
CA GLY A 23 15.44 -8.59 2.08
C GLY A 23 16.62 -7.64 2.25
N GLN A 24 16.80 -6.76 1.26
CA GLN A 24 17.75 -5.66 1.31
C GLN A 24 17.00 -4.35 1.28
N THR A 25 17.46 -3.37 2.08
CA THR A 25 16.86 -2.04 2.13
C THR A 25 17.74 -1.03 1.43
N THR A 26 17.10 0.01 0.91
CA THR A 26 17.74 1.24 0.43
C THR A 26 17.00 2.43 1.04
N ARG A 27 17.40 3.66 0.69
CA ARG A 27 16.70 4.88 1.09
C ARG A 27 16.46 5.75 -0.13
N TYR A 28 15.29 6.37 -0.21
CA TYR A 28 14.95 7.29 -1.29
C TYR A 28 13.85 8.27 -0.85
N TRP A 29 13.78 9.39 -1.56
CA TRP A 29 12.65 10.32 -1.57
C TRP A 29 12.72 11.07 -2.90
N ASP A 30 11.85 10.72 -3.86
CA ASP A 30 11.84 11.29 -5.21
C ASP A 30 10.70 12.29 -5.45
N CYS A 31 9.86 12.51 -4.43
CA CYS A 31 8.61 13.29 -4.46
C CYS A 31 7.53 12.76 -5.42
N CYS A 32 7.77 11.68 -6.16
CA CYS A 32 6.80 11.18 -7.11
C CYS A 32 5.52 10.70 -6.40
N LYS A 33 4.38 10.79 -7.08
CA LYS A 33 3.18 10.08 -6.67
C LYS A 33 3.49 8.59 -6.49
N GLU A 34 3.15 8.03 -5.34
CA GLU A 34 3.34 6.62 -5.03
C GLU A 34 2.49 5.73 -5.96
N SER A 35 3.06 4.62 -6.44
CA SER A 35 2.34 3.73 -7.36
C SER A 35 1.04 3.17 -6.77
N CYS A 36 1.01 2.89 -5.46
CA CYS A 36 -0.20 2.44 -4.75
C CYS A 36 -1.26 3.55 -4.56
N GLY A 37 -0.99 4.78 -4.99
CA GLY A 37 -1.95 5.88 -5.05
C GLY A 37 -2.80 5.90 -6.31
N TRP A 38 -2.61 4.95 -7.23
CA TRP A 38 -3.51 4.75 -8.37
C TRP A 38 -4.68 3.83 -8.02
N GLU A 39 -5.86 4.18 -8.53
CA GLU A 39 -7.04 3.32 -8.46
C GLU A 39 -6.78 1.94 -9.09
N GLY A 40 -7.36 0.89 -8.50
CA GLY A 40 -7.31 -0.47 -9.04
C GLY A 40 -5.99 -1.21 -8.88
N LYS A 41 -4.99 -0.66 -8.18
CA LYS A 41 -3.71 -1.35 -7.92
C LYS A 41 -3.82 -2.54 -6.98
N ALA A 42 -4.73 -2.49 -6.00
CA ALA A 42 -5.00 -3.55 -5.04
C ALA A 42 -6.43 -3.45 -4.50
N SER A 43 -6.90 -4.50 -3.82
CA SER A 43 -8.19 -4.49 -3.11
C SER A 43 -8.04 -3.79 -1.76
N VAL A 44 -8.16 -2.47 -1.75
CA VAL A 44 -8.00 -1.61 -0.57
C VAL A 44 -9.24 -0.74 -0.35
N SER A 45 -9.42 -0.21 0.86
CA SER A 45 -10.52 0.72 1.16
C SER A 45 -10.36 2.07 0.44
N ALA A 46 -9.11 2.50 0.24
CA ALA A 46 -8.73 3.65 -0.57
C ALA A 46 -7.26 3.47 -1.04
N PRO A 47 -6.90 3.99 -2.23
CA PRO A 47 -5.49 4.14 -2.62
C PRO A 47 -4.72 5.05 -1.67
N VAL A 48 -3.39 4.99 -1.76
CA VAL A 48 -2.51 5.92 -1.03
C VAL A 48 -2.80 7.35 -1.46
N GLN A 49 -3.05 8.25 -0.50
CA GLN A 49 -3.36 9.63 -0.78
C GLN A 49 -2.12 10.40 -1.27
N SER A 50 -2.21 11.05 -2.43
CA SER A 50 -1.19 11.97 -2.91
C SER A 50 -1.46 13.41 -2.48
N CYS A 51 -0.45 14.27 -2.56
CA CYS A 51 -0.55 15.69 -2.23
C CYS A 51 -0.18 16.58 -3.43
N ASP A 52 -0.62 17.83 -3.41
CA ASP A 52 -0.13 18.87 -4.31
C ASP A 52 1.28 19.36 -3.90
N THR A 53 1.85 20.29 -4.66
CA THR A 53 3.20 20.84 -4.38
C THR A 53 3.32 21.60 -3.05
N ASN A 54 2.20 21.99 -2.45
CA ASN A 54 2.14 22.68 -1.16
C ASN A 54 1.79 21.71 -0.03
N ASN A 55 1.85 20.40 -0.28
CA ASN A 55 1.53 19.35 0.67
C ASN A 55 0.05 19.33 1.12
N ASN A 56 -0.87 19.84 0.28
CA ASN A 56 -2.30 19.67 0.51
C ASN A 56 -2.77 18.33 -0.04
N PRO A 57 -3.54 17.53 0.71
CA PRO A 57 -4.03 16.25 0.24
C PRO A 57 -4.97 16.40 -0.96
N LEU A 58 -4.77 15.59 -1.99
CA LEU A 58 -5.63 15.52 -3.16
C LEU A 58 -6.77 14.52 -2.91
N SER A 59 -7.98 14.87 -3.35
CA SER A 59 -9.15 13.98 -3.30
C SER A 59 -9.30 13.10 -4.55
N ASP A 60 -8.65 13.46 -5.65
CA ASP A 60 -8.69 12.73 -6.91
C ASP A 60 -7.43 11.89 -7.10
N ASN A 61 -7.59 10.56 -6.99
CA ASN A 61 -6.51 9.59 -7.19
C ASN A 61 -6.09 9.45 -8.66
N ASN A 62 -6.76 10.11 -9.61
CA ASN A 62 -6.38 10.09 -11.03
C ASN A 62 -5.48 11.27 -11.45
N VAL A 63 -5.17 12.20 -10.55
CA VAL A 63 -4.22 13.27 -10.84
C VAL A 63 -2.86 12.66 -11.21
N GLN A 64 -2.31 13.10 -12.34
CA GLN A 64 -1.02 12.62 -12.86
C GLN A 64 0.13 12.97 -11.90
N SER A 65 1.11 12.07 -11.82
CA SER A 65 2.34 12.28 -11.05
C SER A 65 3.13 13.48 -11.54
N GLY A 66 3.68 14.28 -10.63
CA GLY A 66 4.63 15.36 -10.95
C GLY A 66 5.85 14.87 -11.73
N CYS A 67 6.28 13.63 -11.49
CA CYS A 67 7.37 13.01 -12.24
C CYS A 67 7.03 12.70 -13.70
N ASN A 68 5.75 12.77 -14.07
CA ASN A 68 5.25 12.66 -15.43
C ASN A 68 4.55 13.97 -15.89
N GLY A 69 4.92 15.12 -15.31
CA GLY A 69 4.38 16.44 -15.68
C GLY A 69 3.00 16.77 -15.10
N GLY A 70 2.52 16.00 -14.13
CA GLY A 70 1.26 16.24 -13.43
C GLY A 70 1.38 17.05 -12.12
N GLY A 71 0.34 16.98 -11.29
CA GLY A 71 0.20 17.77 -10.06
C GLY A 71 0.22 16.97 -8.76
N ALA A 72 0.40 15.65 -8.81
CA ALA A 72 0.40 14.77 -7.64
C ALA A 72 1.81 14.35 -7.22
N TYR A 73 2.09 14.45 -5.93
CA TYR A 73 3.38 14.17 -5.29
C TYR A 73 3.16 13.30 -4.05
N ALA A 74 4.24 12.69 -3.55
CA ALA A 74 4.24 12.05 -2.24
C ALA A 74 3.91 13.08 -1.14
N CYS A 75 3.02 12.73 -0.23
CA CYS A 75 2.69 13.59 0.91
C CYS A 75 3.81 13.57 1.96
N ALA A 76 4.13 14.71 2.56
CA ALA A 76 5.20 14.81 3.56
C ALA A 76 4.92 14.00 4.84
N ASN A 77 3.65 13.73 5.16
CA ASN A 77 3.27 12.85 6.27
C ASN A 77 3.54 11.36 5.99
N HIS A 78 3.99 11.00 4.77
CA HIS A 78 4.56 9.68 4.46
C HIS A 78 6.05 9.57 4.85
N SER A 79 6.55 10.53 5.65
CA SER A 79 7.87 10.44 6.27
C SER A 79 7.88 9.44 7.43
N PRO A 80 9.02 8.77 7.70
CA PRO A 80 9.16 7.91 8.86
C PRO A 80 9.21 8.72 10.17
N PHE A 81 8.77 8.11 11.26
CA PHE A 81 8.84 8.70 12.60
C PHE A 81 9.18 7.63 13.65
N ALA A 82 9.93 8.03 14.67
CA ALA A 82 10.24 7.17 15.81
C ALA A 82 9.07 7.12 16.79
N VAL A 83 8.73 5.92 17.25
CA VAL A 83 7.82 5.70 18.39
C VAL A 83 8.63 5.74 19.69
N ASN A 84 9.81 5.11 19.68
CA ASN A 84 10.81 5.13 20.75
C ASN A 84 12.18 4.72 20.18
N ASP A 85 13.19 4.56 21.04
CA ASP A 85 14.58 4.23 20.65
C ASP A 85 14.72 2.88 19.90
N SER A 86 13.74 1.99 19.98
CA SER A 86 13.78 0.64 19.38
C SER A 86 12.67 0.40 18.36
N LEU A 87 11.80 1.37 18.09
CA LEU A 87 10.68 1.23 17.16
C LEU A 87 10.44 2.52 16.37
N ALA A 88 10.33 2.39 15.06
CA ALA A 88 9.89 3.44 14.14
C ALA A 88 8.83 2.89 13.19
N TYR A 89 7.95 3.78 12.73
CA TYR A 89 7.04 3.52 11.61
C TYR A 89 7.46 4.35 10.40
N GLY A 90 7.06 3.89 9.22
CA GLY A 90 7.37 4.57 7.97
C GLY A 90 6.73 3.90 6.77
N PHE A 91 7.16 4.34 5.61
CA PHE A 91 6.62 3.94 4.31
C PHE A 91 7.78 3.49 3.42
N ALA A 92 7.52 2.55 2.52
CA ALA A 92 8.54 2.00 1.63
C ALA A 92 7.96 1.68 0.25
N ALA A 93 8.78 1.88 -0.79
CA ALA A 93 8.59 1.17 -2.04
C ALA A 93 9.12 -0.26 -1.84
N VAL A 94 8.35 -1.25 -2.31
CA VAL A 94 8.69 -2.66 -2.15
C VAL A 94 8.65 -3.36 -3.50
N ASN A 95 9.53 -4.34 -3.65
CA ASN A 95 9.48 -5.35 -4.70
C ASN A 95 9.75 -6.68 -4.02
N ILE A 96 8.70 -7.51 -3.88
CA ILE A 96 8.80 -8.73 -3.08
C ILE A 96 8.62 -9.95 -3.96
N GLN A 97 9.56 -10.87 -3.86
CA GLN A 97 9.62 -12.06 -4.69
C GLN A 97 8.34 -12.89 -4.55
N GLY A 98 7.76 -13.26 -5.70
CA GLY A 98 6.52 -14.05 -5.75
C GLY A 98 5.24 -13.23 -5.57
N GLY A 99 5.35 -11.93 -5.33
CA GLY A 99 4.23 -11.00 -5.25
C GLY A 99 4.06 -10.12 -6.49
N THR A 100 3.00 -9.32 -6.46
CA THR A 100 2.72 -8.22 -7.37
C THR A 100 2.21 -7.01 -6.58
N GLU A 101 2.02 -5.86 -7.23
CA GLU A 101 1.44 -4.67 -6.58
C GLU A 101 0.11 -4.96 -5.89
N SER A 102 -0.74 -5.80 -6.47
CA SER A 102 -2.01 -6.18 -5.86
C SER A 102 -1.86 -6.94 -4.55
N SER A 103 -0.71 -7.59 -4.32
CA SER A 103 -0.42 -8.32 -3.08
C SER A 103 0.26 -7.48 -2.00
N TRP A 104 0.99 -6.40 -2.35
CA TRP A 104 1.78 -5.63 -1.38
C TRP A 104 1.34 -4.19 -1.20
N CYS A 105 0.54 -3.61 -2.11
CA CYS A 105 0.04 -2.26 -1.92
C CYS A 105 -0.79 -2.17 -0.63
N CYS A 106 -0.43 -1.18 0.19
CA CYS A 106 -1.01 -0.91 1.50
C CYS A 106 -0.83 -2.05 2.54
N GLN A 107 0.07 -3.02 2.30
CA GLN A 107 0.45 -3.99 3.31
C GLN A 107 1.48 -3.41 4.28
N CYS A 108 1.49 -3.93 5.51
CA CYS A 108 2.48 -3.58 6.53
C CYS A 108 3.45 -4.74 6.75
N TYR A 109 4.73 -4.42 6.95
CA TYR A 109 5.79 -5.38 7.24
C TYR A 109 6.59 -4.90 8.44
N GLU A 110 6.89 -5.82 9.36
CA GLU A 110 7.84 -5.59 10.44
C GLU A 110 9.24 -5.97 9.94
N LEU A 111 10.21 -5.07 10.12
CA LEU A 111 11.61 -5.28 9.73
C LEU A 111 12.47 -5.31 11.01
N THR A 112 13.41 -6.25 11.08
CA THR A 112 14.31 -6.45 12.22
C THR A 112 15.74 -6.67 11.76
#